data_AF-A0AAJ7PIZ4-F1
#
_entry.id   AF-A0AAJ7PIZ4-F1
#
_cell.length_a   1.000
_cell.length_b   1.000
_cell.length_c   1.000
_cell.angle_alpha   90.00
_cell.angle_beta   90.00
_cell.angle_gamma   90.00
#
_symmetry.space_group_name_H-M   'P 1'
#
loop_
_entity.id
_entity.type
_entity.pdbx_description
1 polymer ?
#
loop_
_entity_poly.entity_id
_entity_poly.type
_entity_poly.pdbx_seq_one_letter_code
_entity_poly.pdbx_strand_id
1 'polypeptide(L)'
;MGPGFSMGSYTMYWYRQNHHGAPVEFLTKEYDQTSKEEGRGDGQMVKLSKLNGVKKIEDEGERREMITPALREALTKQGYKLIGSHSGVKLCRWTKSMLRGRGGCYKHTFYGIESHRCMETTPSLACANKCVFCW
;
A
#
# COMPACT_ATOMS: atom_id res chain seq x y z
N MET A 1 -12.90 34.51 -11.54
CA MET A 1 -12.36 34.19 -10.20
C MET A 1 -13.32 33.21 -9.53
N GLY A 2 -13.02 31.94 -9.31
CA GLY A 2 -11.97 31.06 -9.82
C GLY A 2 -12.61 29.69 -10.11
N PRO A 3 -12.10 28.91 -11.06
CA PRO A 3 -12.62 27.56 -11.28
C PRO A 3 -12.29 26.71 -10.06
N GLY A 4 -13.32 26.10 -9.46
CA GLY A 4 -13.16 25.16 -8.37
C GLY A 4 -12.17 24.08 -8.77
N PHE A 5 -11.27 23.73 -7.85
CA PHE A 5 -10.40 22.56 -7.99
C PHE A 5 -11.30 21.33 -8.14
N SER A 6 -11.51 20.89 -9.37
CA SER A 6 -11.99 19.56 -9.69
C SER A 6 -11.02 18.57 -9.05
N MET A 7 -11.49 17.77 -8.11
CA MET A 7 -10.76 16.63 -7.54
C MET A 7 -10.60 15.53 -8.61
N GLY A 8 -9.84 15.84 -9.65
CA GLY A 8 -9.43 14.91 -10.67
C GLY A 8 -8.50 13.86 -10.06
N SER A 9 -8.98 12.62 -10.08
CA SER A 9 -8.18 11.39 -10.08
C SER A 9 -7.23 11.15 -8.91
N TYR A 10 -7.78 10.87 -7.72
CA TYR A 10 -7.08 10.01 -6.73
C TYR A 10 -7.31 8.52 -7.02
N THR A 11 -7.33 8.13 -8.30
CA THR A 11 -7.29 6.71 -8.65
C THR A 11 -5.84 6.27 -8.63
N MET A 12 -5.33 5.93 -7.44
CA MET A 12 -4.04 5.25 -7.30
C MET A 12 -4.16 3.84 -7.90
N TYR A 13 -3.71 3.68 -9.13
CA TYR A 13 -3.52 2.37 -9.74
C TYR A 13 -2.22 1.77 -9.21
N TRP A 14 -2.29 0.84 -8.25
CA TRP A 14 -1.11 0.19 -7.64
C TRP A 14 -0.25 -0.62 -8.60
N TYR A 15 -0.72 -0.76 -9.82
CA TYR A 15 0.05 -1.31 -10.89
C TYR A 15 -0.09 -0.46 -12.14
N ARG A 16 1.02 -0.31 -12.85
CA ARG A 16 1.09 0.38 -14.12
C ARG A 16 1.29 -0.67 -15.20
N GLN A 17 0.41 -0.65 -16.19
CA GLN A 17 0.63 -1.38 -17.43
C GLN A 17 0.83 -0.33 -18.52
N ASN A 18 2.09 -0.10 -18.91
CA ASN A 18 2.46 1.02 -19.80
C ASN A 18 1.78 0.96 -21.17
N HIS A 19 1.44 -0.25 -21.63
CA HIS A 19 0.69 -0.51 -22.85
C HIS A 19 0.00 -1.87 -22.73
N HIS A 20 -1.06 -2.08 -23.52
CA HIS A 20 -1.82 -3.32 -23.49
C HIS A 20 -0.92 -4.54 -23.78
N GLY A 21 -0.84 -5.50 -22.86
CA GLY A 21 0.00 -6.69 -22.98
C GLY A 21 1.37 -6.60 -22.31
N ALA A 22 1.78 -5.42 -21.83
CA ALA A 22 3.01 -5.25 -21.07
C ALA A 22 2.96 -6.01 -19.73
N PRO A 23 4.10 -6.44 -19.18
CA PRO A 23 4.16 -6.93 -17.80
C PRO A 23 3.66 -5.85 -16.83
N VAL A 24 2.84 -6.28 -15.88
CA VAL A 24 2.23 -5.41 -14.86
C VAL A 24 3.29 -5.02 -13.83
N GLU A 25 3.62 -3.74 -13.72
CA GLU A 25 4.59 -3.23 -12.75
C GLU A 25 3.87 -2.71 -11.50
N PHE A 26 4.25 -3.20 -10.33
CA PHE A 26 3.66 -2.74 -9.06
C PHE A 26 4.29 -1.42 -8.61
N LEU A 27 3.49 -0.36 -8.43
CA LEU A 27 3.92 0.94 -7.89
C LEU A 27 4.43 0.85 -6.44
N THR A 28 4.20 -0.27 -5.74
CA THR A 28 4.82 -0.50 -4.43
C THR A 28 6.34 -0.60 -4.51
N LYS A 29 6.92 -0.89 -5.69
CA LYS A 29 8.37 -0.80 -5.88
C LYS A 29 8.88 0.63 -5.72
N GLU A 30 8.11 1.63 -6.13
CA GLU A 30 8.46 3.04 -5.99
C GLU A 30 8.41 3.46 -4.51
N TYR A 31 7.42 2.99 -3.74
CA TYR A 31 7.37 3.21 -2.28
C TYR A 31 8.51 2.50 -1.51
N ASP A 32 8.87 1.28 -1.91
CA ASP A 32 10.05 0.59 -1.38
C ASP A 32 11.36 1.30 -1.77
N GLN A 33 11.39 2.04 -2.89
CA GLN A 33 12.55 2.82 -3.34
C GLN A 33 12.65 4.15 -2.60
N THR A 34 11.56 4.89 -2.43
CA THR A 34 11.56 6.16 -1.67
C THR A 34 11.97 5.94 -0.22
N SER A 35 11.49 4.86 0.42
CA SER A 35 11.92 4.48 1.78
C SER A 35 13.40 4.07 1.89
N LYS A 36 14.03 3.61 0.79
CA LYS A 36 15.47 3.29 0.76
C LYS A 36 16.35 4.48 0.41
N GLU A 37 15.86 5.42 -0.38
CA GLU A 37 16.58 6.64 -0.75
C GLU A 37 16.65 7.64 0.43
N GLU A 38 15.60 7.71 1.26
CA GLU A 38 15.65 8.48 2.51
C GLU A 38 16.70 7.96 3.52
N GLY A 39 17.10 6.69 3.41
CA GLY A 39 18.12 6.06 4.27
C GLY A 39 19.57 6.15 3.77
N ARG A 40 19.85 6.80 2.63
CA ARG A 40 21.18 6.83 2.00
C ARG A 40 21.62 8.25 1.59
N GLY A 41 21.42 9.22 2.48
CA GLY A 41 21.93 10.59 2.31
C GLY A 41 22.86 10.96 3.47
N ASP A 42 24.16 10.75 3.27
CA ASP A 42 25.24 11.27 4.12
C ASP A 42 25.22 12.81 4.15
N GLY A 43 25.59 13.38 5.29
CA GLY A 43 25.29 14.73 5.68
C GLY A 43 25.97 15.83 4.87
N GLN A 44 25.21 16.89 4.60
CA GLN A 44 25.81 18.23 4.55
C GLN A 44 24.88 19.26 5.18
N MET A 45 25.37 19.77 6.31
CA MET A 45 24.81 20.83 7.13
C MET A 45 24.74 22.14 6.35
N VAL A 46 23.54 22.65 6.07
CA VAL A 46 23.33 24.08 5.79
C VAL A 46 22.34 24.62 6.81
N LYS A 47 22.88 25.42 7.74
CA LYS A 47 22.12 26.18 8.74
C LYS A 47 21.20 27.16 8.03
N LEU A 48 19.90 27.08 8.30
CA LEU A 48 19.03 28.25 8.26
C LEU A 48 18.26 28.38 9.58
N SER A 49 18.46 29.55 10.18
CA SER A 49 18.18 29.95 11.55
C SER A 49 16.69 29.99 11.93
N LYS A 50 16.40 29.53 13.17
CA LYS A 50 15.55 30.17 14.23
C LYS A 50 14.32 30.96 13.70
N LEU A 51 13.07 30.62 14.00
CA LEU A 51 12.43 30.45 15.32
C LEU A 51 10.98 29.96 15.14
N ASN A 52 10.57 28.93 15.89
CA ASN A 52 9.36 28.88 16.73
C ASN A 52 8.99 27.43 17.10
N GLY A 53 9.50 27.01 18.27
CA GLY A 53 8.61 26.63 19.36
C GLY A 53 7.73 25.39 19.26
N VAL A 54 8.00 24.43 18.38
CA VAL A 54 7.46 23.07 18.55
C VAL A 54 8.65 22.15 18.85
N LYS A 55 8.80 21.77 20.12
CA LYS A 55 9.68 20.66 20.49
C LYS A 55 9.22 19.46 19.65
N LYS A 56 10.01 19.09 18.64
CA LYS A 56 9.96 17.73 18.11
C LYS A 56 10.25 16.84 19.31
N ILE A 57 9.24 16.14 19.79
CA ILE A 57 9.48 14.95 20.60
C ILE A 57 10.12 13.98 19.61
N GLU A 58 11.44 13.99 19.56
CA GLU A 58 12.24 12.91 18.99
C GLU A 58 11.99 11.69 19.88
N ASP A 59 10.83 11.06 19.70
CA ASP A 59 10.68 9.64 19.99
C ASP A 59 10.98 8.91 18.68
N GLU A 60 12.26 8.98 18.28
CA GLU A 60 12.90 7.97 17.43
C GLU A 60 13.11 6.68 18.27
N GLY A 61 12.11 6.31 19.07
CA GLY A 61 12.00 4.97 19.61
C GLY A 61 11.69 4.06 18.42
N GLU A 62 12.54 3.06 18.20
CA GLU A 62 12.30 1.98 17.23
C GLU A 62 10.81 1.62 17.19
N ARG A 63 10.14 1.95 16.09
CA ARG A 63 8.72 1.59 15.93
C ARG A 63 8.61 0.08 16.03
N ARG A 64 8.09 -0.40 17.16
CA ARG A 64 7.94 -1.83 17.42
C ARG A 64 7.17 -2.49 16.29
N GLU A 65 7.73 -3.55 15.71
CA GLU A 65 7.02 -4.34 14.71
C GLU A 65 5.80 -5.02 15.35
N MET A 66 4.63 -4.89 14.72
CA MET A 66 3.38 -5.50 15.22
C MET A 66 3.31 -7.00 14.90
N ILE A 67 4.05 -7.45 13.88
CA ILE A 67 4.03 -8.84 13.40
C ILE A 67 5.34 -9.53 13.72
N THR A 68 5.28 -10.82 14.03
CA THR A 68 6.48 -11.62 14.23
C THR A 68 7.17 -11.92 12.89
N PRO A 69 8.49 -12.14 12.86
CA PRO A 69 9.20 -12.49 11.62
C PRO A 69 8.63 -13.74 10.93
N ALA A 70 8.23 -14.75 11.71
CA ALA A 70 7.60 -15.97 11.18
C ALA A 70 6.25 -15.68 10.51
N LEU A 71 5.41 -14.80 11.10
CA LEU A 71 4.14 -14.40 10.49
C LEU A 71 4.37 -13.58 9.22
N ARG A 72 5.37 -12.69 9.23
CA ARG A 72 5.78 -11.91 8.05
C ARG A 72 6.15 -12.82 6.88
N GLU A 73 6.94 -13.86 7.12
CA GLU A 73 7.32 -14.84 6.10
C GLU A 73 6.10 -15.61 5.57
N ALA A 74 5.24 -16.09 6.46
CA ALA A 74 4.02 -16.81 6.09
C ALA A 74 3.08 -15.95 5.22
N LEU A 75 2.82 -14.70 5.62
CA LEU A 75 1.98 -13.76 4.87
C LEU A 75 2.59 -13.44 3.50
N THR A 76 3.92 -13.25 3.44
CA THR A 76 4.63 -12.99 2.18
C THR A 76 4.50 -14.18 1.23
N LYS A 77 4.64 -15.42 1.74
CA LYS A 77 4.43 -16.65 0.96
C LYS A 77 2.99 -16.80 0.44
N GLN A 78 2.01 -16.31 1.18
CA GLN A 78 0.59 -16.26 0.76
C GLN A 78 0.28 -15.13 -0.24
N GLY A 79 1.29 -14.33 -0.63
CA GLY A 79 1.17 -13.26 -1.61
C GLY A 79 0.68 -11.93 -1.04
N TYR A 80 0.73 -11.73 0.28
CA TYR A 80 0.54 -10.41 0.87
C TYR A 80 1.81 -9.58 0.71
N LYS A 81 1.63 -8.30 0.40
CA LYS A 81 2.66 -7.27 0.53
C LYS A 81 2.36 -6.47 1.79
N LEU A 82 3.30 -6.49 2.72
CA LEU A 82 3.18 -5.80 4.01
C LEU A 82 3.66 -4.36 3.87
N ILE A 83 2.87 -3.42 4.40
CA ILE A 83 3.17 -1.98 4.39
C ILE A 83 3.43 -1.54 5.83
N GLY A 84 4.64 -1.07 6.10
CA GLY A 84 5.08 -0.74 7.45
C GLY A 84 5.05 -1.96 8.39
N SER A 85 4.60 -1.73 9.62
CA SER A 85 4.59 -2.75 10.68
C SER A 85 3.29 -3.55 10.81
N HIS A 86 2.18 -3.09 10.25
CA HIS A 86 0.83 -3.52 10.66
C HIS A 86 -0.22 -3.62 9.53
N SER A 87 0.06 -3.05 8.36
CA SER A 87 -0.87 -3.04 7.22
C SER A 87 -0.47 -4.08 6.18
N GLY A 88 -1.44 -4.57 5.41
CA GLY A 88 -1.22 -5.56 4.37
C GLY A 88 -2.12 -5.37 3.16
N VAL A 89 -1.56 -5.52 1.98
CA VAL A 89 -2.27 -5.49 0.69
C VAL A 89 -2.10 -6.83 -0.01
N LYS A 90 -3.15 -7.29 -0.70
CA LYS A 90 -3.09 -8.50 -1.52
C LYS A 90 -3.86 -8.29 -2.82
N LEU A 91 -3.36 -8.88 -3.89
CA LEU A 91 -4.11 -8.90 -5.15
C LEU A 91 -5.29 -9.86 -5.02
N CYS A 92 -6.51 -9.33 -5.13
CA CYS A 92 -7.71 -10.15 -5.10
C CYS A 92 -7.69 -11.18 -6.24
N ARG A 93 -8.17 -12.40 -5.94
CA ARG A 93 -8.32 -13.48 -6.92
C ARG A 93 -9.05 -13.02 -8.19
N TRP A 94 -10.11 -12.23 -8.02
CA TRP A 94 -10.94 -11.78 -9.14
C TRP A 94 -10.37 -10.59 -9.91
N THR A 95 -9.56 -9.75 -9.27
CA THR A 95 -8.73 -8.76 -9.98
C THR A 95 -7.82 -9.47 -10.97
N LYS A 96 -7.13 -10.53 -10.53
CA LYS A 96 -6.27 -11.36 -11.39
C LYS A 96 -7.04 -12.11 -12.49
N SER A 97 -8.27 -12.54 -12.21
CA SER A 97 -9.15 -13.19 -13.19
C SER A 97 -9.58 -12.21 -14.28
N MET A 98 -10.02 -11.01 -13.88
CA MET A 98 -10.51 -9.98 -14.78
C MET A 98 -9.38 -9.42 -15.67
N LEU A 99 -8.17 -9.23 -15.12
CA LEU A 99 -6.97 -8.87 -15.90
C LEU A 99 -6.59 -9.91 -16.96
N ARG A 100 -7.03 -11.17 -16.80
CA ARG A 100 -6.80 -12.25 -17.77
C ARG A 100 -8.00 -12.47 -18.71
N GLY A 101 -8.99 -11.58 -18.69
CA GLY A 101 -10.19 -11.71 -19.50
C GLY A 101 -11.15 -12.83 -19.07
N ARG A 102 -11.00 -13.39 -17.86
CA ARG A 102 -11.84 -14.48 -17.34
C ARG A 102 -13.04 -13.99 -16.52
N GLY A 103 -13.32 -12.69 -16.51
CA GLY A 103 -14.45 -12.07 -15.80
C GLY A 103 -14.13 -11.58 -14.38
N GLY A 104 -15.04 -10.74 -13.84
CA GLY A 104 -14.98 -10.12 -12.51
C GLY A 104 -15.69 -10.92 -11.41
N CYS A 105 -15.61 -10.43 -10.17
CA CYS A 105 -16.28 -11.05 -9.02
C CYS A 105 -17.79 -10.76 -9.01
N TYR A 106 -18.50 -11.31 -8.02
CA TYR A 106 -19.91 -11.02 -7.81
C TYR A 106 -20.22 -9.51 -7.73
N LYS A 107 -19.30 -8.69 -7.17
CA LYS A 107 -19.48 -7.24 -7.09
C LYS A 107 -19.47 -6.55 -8.46
N HIS A 108 -18.79 -7.13 -9.43
CA HIS A 108 -18.84 -6.63 -10.80
C HIS A 108 -20.23 -6.85 -11.40
N THR A 109 -20.80 -8.04 -11.23
CA THR A 109 -22.13 -8.38 -11.74
C THR A 109 -23.25 -7.62 -11.03
N PHE A 110 -23.20 -7.52 -9.70
CA PHE A 110 -24.31 -6.94 -8.92
C PHE A 110 -24.23 -5.42 -8.78
N TYR A 111 -23.01 -4.86 -8.73
CA TYR A 111 -22.80 -3.45 -8.42
C TYR A 111 -22.04 -2.69 -9.51
N GLY A 112 -21.70 -3.32 -10.63
CA GLY A 112 -20.91 -2.69 -11.69
C GLY A 112 -19.48 -2.34 -11.29
N ILE A 113 -18.99 -2.83 -10.14
CA ILE A 113 -17.64 -2.52 -9.66
C ILE A 113 -16.62 -3.33 -10.46
N GLU A 114 -15.76 -2.64 -11.20
CA GLU A 114 -14.72 -3.31 -11.97
C GLU A 114 -13.66 -3.93 -11.08
N SER A 115 -13.64 -5.26 -11.02
CA SER A 115 -12.77 -6.02 -10.13
C SER A 115 -11.28 -5.77 -10.36
N HIS A 116 -10.87 -5.46 -11.59
CA HIS A 116 -9.48 -5.11 -11.88
C HIS A 116 -9.06 -3.77 -11.25
N ARG A 117 -10.00 -2.86 -10.95
CA ARG A 117 -9.75 -1.59 -10.26
C ARG A 117 -9.92 -1.66 -8.74
N CYS A 118 -10.33 -2.79 -8.19
CA CYS A 118 -10.46 -2.98 -6.74
C CYS A 118 -9.11 -3.23 -6.05
N MET A 119 -8.94 -2.61 -4.88
CA MET A 119 -7.83 -2.90 -3.96
C MET A 119 -8.35 -3.67 -2.75
N GLU A 120 -7.73 -4.82 -2.48
CA GLU A 120 -7.96 -5.60 -1.25
C GLU A 120 -6.82 -5.30 -0.27
N THR A 121 -7.15 -4.61 0.81
CA THR A 121 -6.19 -4.11 1.80
C THR A 121 -6.78 -4.16 3.20
N THR A 122 -5.92 -4.28 4.21
CA THR A 122 -6.27 -4.07 5.61
C THR A 122 -5.26 -3.13 6.26
N PRO A 123 -5.72 -2.10 6.99
CA PRO A 123 -4.85 -1.27 7.81
C PRO A 123 -4.50 -1.93 9.15
N SER A 124 -5.03 -3.11 9.47
CA SER A 124 -4.69 -3.84 10.70
C SER A 124 -4.67 -5.34 10.46
N LEU A 125 -3.52 -5.95 10.72
CA LEU A 125 -3.37 -7.41 10.75
C LEU A 125 -3.75 -8.00 12.11
N ALA A 126 -4.00 -7.17 13.13
CA ALA A 126 -4.49 -7.60 14.42
C ALA A 126 -6.04 -7.69 14.42
N CYS A 127 -6.57 -8.75 15.03
CA CYS A 127 -8.01 -8.99 15.20
C CYS A 127 -8.29 -9.45 16.64
N ALA A 128 -9.36 -8.95 17.25
CA ALA A 128 -9.79 -9.37 18.59
C ALA A 128 -10.51 -10.73 18.61
N ASN A 129 -11.02 -11.17 17.45
CA ASN A 129 -11.79 -12.41 17.34
C ASN A 129 -10.94 -13.54 16.76
N LYS A 130 -11.15 -14.75 17.30
CA LYS A 130 -10.52 -15.98 16.81
C LYS A 130 -11.59 -16.92 16.24
N CYS A 131 -12.12 -16.54 15.08
CA CYS A 131 -13.15 -17.32 14.40
C CYS A 131 -12.56 -18.62 13.83
N VAL A 132 -13.33 -19.71 13.83
CA VAL A 132 -12.92 -21.02 13.27
C VAL A 132 -12.60 -21.00 11.78
N PHE A 133 -13.06 -19.96 11.07
CA PHE A 133 -12.88 -19.78 9.63
C PHE A 133 -11.87 -18.68 9.27
N CYS A 134 -11.30 -17.97 10.26
CA CYS A 134 -10.29 -16.94 10.01
C CYS A 134 -8.89 -17.58 10.09
N TRP A 135 -8.17 -17.50 8.98
CA TRP A 135 -6.81 -18.02 8.80
C TRP A 135 -5.77 -16.91 8.76
#